data_AF-A0A3E3E458-F1
#
_entry.id   AF-A0A3E3E458-F1
#
_cell.length_a   1.000
_cell.length_b   1.000
_cell.length_c   1.000
_cell.angle_alpha   90.00
_cell.angle_beta   90.00
_cell.angle_gamma   90.00
#
_symmetry.space_group_name_H-M   'P 1'
#
loop_
_entity.id
_entity.type
_entity.pdbx_description
1 polymer ?
#
loop_
_entity_poly.entity_id
_entity_poly.type
_entity_poly.pdbx_seq_one_letter_code
_entity_poly.pdbx_strand_id
1 'polypeptide(L)'
;MIQKRAKKGFFAVEDDNFCFEGYSLKNFTFKGYVIPYFTKNVVEQMHEVFDELEFKYNEINDTFSVTWIDDEYVDTTEYSATDIALDDNTKIHVYGIGAGDWPWDRYEMYYFLSIIQRL
;
A
#
# COMPACT_ATOMS: atom_id res chain seq x y z
N MET A 1 13.59 13.90 -17.30
CA MET A 1 12.75 13.46 -16.17
C MET A 1 13.58 12.51 -15.31
N ILE A 2 13.80 12.82 -14.03
CA ILE A 2 14.34 11.84 -13.09
C ILE A 2 13.24 10.78 -12.92
N GLN A 3 13.49 9.55 -13.37
CA GLN A 3 12.60 8.43 -13.04
C GLN A 3 12.64 8.28 -11.52
N LYS A 4 11.51 8.56 -10.85
CA LYS A 4 11.37 8.32 -9.41
C LYS A 4 11.52 6.82 -9.19
N ARG A 5 12.60 6.43 -8.51
CA ARG A 5 12.90 5.02 -8.21
C ARG A 5 12.14 4.59 -6.97
N ALA A 6 11.59 3.39 -7.00
CA ALA A 6 10.95 2.81 -5.85
C ALA A 6 11.90 1.92 -5.05
N LYS A 7 11.62 1.77 -3.76
CA LYS A 7 12.27 0.83 -2.86
C LYS A 7 11.20 -0.05 -2.21
N LYS A 8 11.48 -1.36 -2.16
CA LYS A 8 10.67 -2.36 -1.48
C LYS A 8 10.79 -2.23 0.05
N GLY A 9 9.72 -2.53 0.76
CA GLY A 9 9.67 -2.56 2.22
C GLY A 9 8.39 -3.24 2.72
N PHE A 10 8.19 -3.21 4.04
CA PHE A 10 6.92 -3.61 4.66
C PHE A 10 6.22 -2.36 5.20
N PHE A 11 4.90 -2.33 5.11
CA PHE A 11 4.09 -1.17 5.46
C PHE A 11 2.97 -1.57 6.41
N ALA A 12 2.82 -0.83 7.50
CA ALA A 12 1.71 -0.94 8.44
C ALA A 12 0.94 0.38 8.48
N VAL A 13 -0.37 0.30 8.67
CA VAL A 13 -1.17 1.44 9.09
C VAL A 13 -0.90 1.64 10.58
N GLU A 14 -0.73 2.89 11.02
CA GLU A 14 -0.56 3.24 12.43
C GLU A 14 -1.72 2.62 13.24
N ASP A 15 -1.39 1.93 14.35
CA ASP A 15 -2.29 1.13 15.22
C ASP A 15 -2.66 -0.31 14.80
N ASP A 16 -2.29 -0.76 13.58
CA ASP A 16 -2.55 -2.15 13.14
C ASP A 16 -1.33 -3.07 13.29
N ASN A 17 -1.57 -4.29 13.79
CA ASN A 17 -0.55 -5.35 13.92
C ASN A 17 -0.15 -6.01 12.59
N PHE A 18 -0.67 -5.52 11.47
CA PHE A 18 -0.50 -6.14 10.15
C PHE A 18 0.48 -5.35 9.29
N CYS A 19 1.37 -6.07 8.61
CA CYS A 19 2.37 -5.49 7.75
C CYS A 19 2.30 -6.12 6.37
N PHE A 20 2.24 -5.28 5.35
CA PHE A 20 2.11 -5.70 3.97
C PHE A 20 3.38 -5.39 3.19
N GLU A 21 3.82 -6.33 2.38
CA GLU A 21 4.93 -6.10 1.46
C GLU A 21 4.53 -5.10 0.39
N GLY A 22 5.31 -4.04 0.21
CA GLY A 22 5.01 -3.01 -0.77
C GLY A 22 6.24 -2.26 -1.25
N TYR A 23 5.98 -1.13 -1.91
CA TYR A 23 6.98 -0.25 -2.47
C TYR A 23 6.70 1.19 -2.10
N SER A 24 7.72 2.02 -2.04
CA SER A 24 7.58 3.48 -1.89
C SER A 24 8.56 4.19 -2.80
N LEU A 25 8.17 5.32 -3.36
CA LEU A 25 9.08 6.16 -4.13
C LEU A 25 10.14 6.76 -3.19
N LYS A 26 11.42 6.68 -3.58
CA LYS A 26 12.52 7.22 -2.78
C LYS A 26 12.35 8.74 -2.58
N ASN A 27 12.56 9.19 -1.35
CA ASN A 27 12.47 10.60 -0.93
C ASN A 27 11.09 11.23 -1.23
N PHE A 28 10.02 10.44 -1.20
CA PHE A 28 8.67 10.91 -1.43
C PHE A 28 7.78 10.50 -0.25
N THR A 29 7.22 11.50 0.42
CA THR A 29 6.39 11.37 1.61
C THR A 29 5.22 12.32 1.52
N PHE A 30 4.08 11.97 2.12
CA PHE A 30 2.94 12.86 2.28
C PHE A 30 2.76 13.17 3.77
N LYS A 31 2.82 14.45 4.16
CA LYS A 31 2.71 14.90 5.56
C LYS A 31 3.67 14.18 6.54
N GLY A 32 4.83 13.74 6.06
CA GLY A 32 5.83 13.00 6.85
C GLY A 32 5.70 11.47 6.80
N TYR A 33 4.57 10.95 6.33
CA TYR A 33 4.33 9.51 6.16
C TYR A 33 4.78 9.02 4.79
N VAL A 34 5.14 7.74 4.72
CA VAL A 34 5.47 7.11 3.44
C VAL A 34 4.22 6.90 2.61
N ILE A 35 4.37 6.94 1.30
CA ILE A 35 3.28 6.62 0.37
C ILE A 35 3.56 5.23 -0.18
N PRO A 36 2.77 4.21 0.23
CA PRO A 36 2.98 2.86 -0.24
C PRO A 36 2.32 2.63 -1.59
N TYR A 37 2.84 1.62 -2.28
CA TYR A 37 2.32 1.06 -3.50
C TYR A 37 2.36 -0.46 -3.39
N PHE A 38 1.26 -1.11 -3.68
CA PHE A 38 1.09 -2.55 -3.47
C PHE A 38 0.77 -3.25 -4.79
N THR A 39 1.21 -4.49 -4.94
CA THR A 39 0.79 -5.32 -6.09
C THR A 39 -0.63 -5.81 -5.88
N LYS A 40 -1.32 -6.21 -6.96
CA LYS A 40 -2.68 -6.74 -6.91
C LYS A 40 -2.88 -7.80 -5.82
N ASN A 41 -1.99 -8.80 -5.78
CA ASN A 41 -2.03 -9.89 -4.80
C ASN A 41 -1.94 -9.39 -3.34
N VAL A 42 -1.17 -8.34 -3.08
CA VAL A 42 -1.07 -7.79 -1.72
C VAL A 42 -2.33 -7.01 -1.35
N VAL A 43 -2.93 -6.27 -2.30
CA VAL A 43 -4.23 -5.60 -2.06
C VAL A 43 -5.33 -6.62 -1.79
N GLU A 44 -5.33 -7.75 -2.50
CA GLU A 44 -6.26 -8.85 -2.24
C GLU A 44 -6.06 -9.46 -0.83
N GLN A 45 -4.83 -9.54 -0.32
CA GLN A 45 -4.55 -9.97 1.06
C GLN A 45 -5.02 -8.94 2.10
N MET A 46 -4.92 -7.64 1.81
CA MET A 46 -5.42 -6.60 2.71
C MET A 46 -6.94 -6.72 2.95
N HIS A 47 -7.70 -7.12 1.93
CA HIS A 47 -9.14 -7.33 2.05
C HIS A 47 -9.50 -8.41 3.09
N GLU A 48 -8.64 -9.41 3.29
CA GLU A 48 -8.84 -10.45 4.30
C GLU A 48 -8.54 -9.97 5.73
N VAL A 49 -7.93 -8.79 5.88
CA VAL A 49 -7.47 -8.25 7.17
C VAL A 49 -8.34 -7.10 7.65
N PHE A 50 -8.77 -6.22 6.75
CA PHE A 50 -9.57 -5.05 7.11
C PHE A 50 -11.07 -5.33 6.98
N ASP A 51 -11.70 -5.72 8.10
CA ASP A 51 -13.13 -6.08 8.14
C ASP A 51 -14.08 -4.91 7.78
N GLU A 52 -13.66 -3.67 8.03
CA GLU A 52 -14.45 -2.45 7.79
C GLU A 52 -14.33 -1.92 6.35
N LEU A 53 -13.49 -2.55 5.53
CA LEU A 53 -13.17 -2.10 4.18
C LEU A 53 -13.52 -3.16 3.14
N GLU A 54 -14.35 -2.78 2.17
CA GLU A 54 -14.63 -3.60 1.01
C GLU A 54 -13.70 -3.24 -0.15
N PHE A 55 -12.91 -4.21 -0.63
CA PHE A 55 -12.03 -4.04 -1.79
C PHE A 55 -12.64 -4.74 -3.00
N LYS A 56 -12.81 -4.01 -4.11
CA LYS A 56 -13.30 -4.57 -5.39
C LYS A 56 -12.34 -4.26 -6.51
N TYR A 57 -11.91 -5.30 -7.23
CA TYR A 57 -11.06 -5.15 -8.41
C TYR A 57 -11.91 -5.06 -9.69
N ASN A 58 -11.59 -4.10 -10.55
CA ASN A 58 -12.18 -3.94 -11.87
C ASN A 58 -11.15 -4.26 -12.96
N GLU A 59 -11.31 -5.42 -13.60
CA GLU A 59 -10.42 -5.90 -14.67
C GLU A 59 -10.41 -5.02 -15.93
N ILE A 60 -11.51 -4.32 -16.22
CA ILE A 60 -11.65 -3.53 -17.46
C ILE A 60 -10.80 -2.27 -17.36
N ASN A 61 -10.85 -1.62 -16.20
CA ASN A 61 -10.19 -0.33 -15.97
C ASN A 61 -8.87 -0.45 -15.22
N ASP A 62 -8.54 -1.65 -14.73
CA ASP A 62 -7.34 -1.91 -13.94
C ASP A 62 -7.27 -1.01 -12.70
N THR A 63 -8.36 -1.06 -11.93
CA THR A 63 -8.56 -0.25 -10.73
C THR A 63 -9.01 -1.11 -9.55
N PHE A 64 -8.66 -0.67 -8.35
CA PHE A 64 -9.32 -1.11 -7.12
C PHE A 64 -10.26 0.00 -6.63
N SER A 65 -11.49 -0.36 -6.29
CA SER A 65 -12.36 0.47 -5.48
C SER A 65 -12.25 0.00 -4.03
N VAL A 66 -11.95 0.90 -3.11
CA VAL A 66 -11.96 0.63 -1.67
C VAL A 66 -13.09 1.42 -1.06
N THR A 67 -14.02 0.72 -0.43
CA THR A 67 -15.19 1.32 0.21
C THR A 67 -15.06 1.16 1.72
N TRP A 68 -15.12 2.27 2.44
CA TRP A 68 -15.30 2.27 3.88
C TRP A 68 -16.80 2.32 4.19
N ILE A 69 -17.26 1.38 5.02
CA ILE A 69 -18.67 1.26 5.39
C ILE A 69 -18.75 1.37 6.91
N ASP A 70 -19.29 2.49 7.38
CA ASP A 70 -19.70 2.70 8.77
C ASP A 70 -21.23 2.90 8.81
N ASP A 71 -21.84 2.81 9.99
CA ASP A 71 -23.28 2.89 10.22
C ASP A 71 -23.90 4.19 9.67
N GLU A 72 -23.13 5.27 9.57
CA GLU A 72 -23.58 6.60 9.13
C GLU A 72 -23.02 7.05 7.77
N TYR A 73 -22.00 6.37 7.23
CA TYR A 73 -21.26 6.86 6.07
C TYR A 73 -20.70 5.74 5.18
N VAL A 74 -20.86 5.91 3.88
CA VAL A 74 -20.22 5.08 2.86
C VAL A 74 -19.39 5.98 1.95
N ASP A 75 -18.10 5.70 1.89
CA ASP A 75 -17.18 6.38 0.99
C ASP A 75 -16.40 5.38 0.15
N THR A 76 -16.31 5.64 -1.15
CA THR A 76 -15.61 4.79 -2.09
C THR A 76 -14.55 5.60 -2.79
N THR A 77 -13.29 5.18 -2.64
CA THR A 77 -12.17 5.74 -3.40
C THR A 77 -11.68 4.74 -4.44
N GLU A 78 -11.46 5.21 -5.67
CA GLU A 78 -10.88 4.42 -6.74
C GLU A 78 -9.38 4.67 -6.87
N TYR A 79 -8.62 3.58 -6.95
CA TYR A 79 -7.17 3.59 -7.09
C TYR A 79 -6.80 2.94 -8.43
N SER A 80 -6.36 3.77 -9.36
CA SER A 80 -5.84 3.29 -10.65
C SER A 80 -4.46 2.67 -10.51
N ALA A 81 -4.19 1.66 -11.31
CA ALA A 81 -2.87 1.10 -11.40
C ALA A 81 -1.84 2.11 -11.93
N THR A 82 -0.59 1.93 -11.52
CA THR A 82 0.55 2.70 -11.99
C THR A 82 1.79 1.83 -12.10
N ASP A 83 2.62 2.11 -13.11
CA ASP A 83 3.91 1.45 -13.27
C ASP A 83 5.01 2.26 -12.58
N ILE A 84 5.70 1.63 -11.63
CA ILE A 84 6.88 2.20 -10.97
C ILE A 84 8.14 1.45 -11.38
N ALA A 85 9.28 2.16 -11.40
CA ALA A 85 10.56 1.56 -11.73
C ALA A 85 11.41 1.33 -10.47
N LEU A 86 11.95 0.13 -10.34
CA LEU A 86 12.99 -0.20 -9.36
C LEU A 86 14.37 0.32 -9.81
N ASP A 87 15.37 0.16 -8.93
CA ASP A 87 16.76 0.58 -9.17
C ASP A 87 17.42 -0.15 -10.35
N ASP A 88 17.06 -1.41 -10.57
CA ASP A 88 17.52 -2.24 -11.69
C ASP A 88 16.76 -1.98 -13.00
N ASN A 89 15.87 -0.98 -13.03
CA ASN A 89 14.92 -0.67 -14.10
C ASN A 89 13.79 -1.69 -14.30
N THR A 90 13.66 -2.68 -13.43
CA THR A 90 12.46 -3.53 -13.42
C THR A 90 11.23 -2.64 -13.20
N LYS A 91 10.24 -2.75 -14.09
CA LYS A 91 8.95 -2.10 -13.94
C LYS A 91 8.02 -3.02 -13.16
N ILE A 92 7.32 -2.45 -12.19
CA ILE A 92 6.34 -3.17 -11.38
C ILE A 92 5.03 -2.40 -11.44
N HIS A 93 3.97 -3.16 -11.62
CA HIS A 93 2.61 -2.69 -11.72
C HIS A 93 1.94 -2.74 -10.34
N VAL A 94 1.46 -1.60 -9.86
CA VAL A 94 1.08 -1.40 -8.46
C VAL A 94 -0.08 -0.42 -8.29
N TYR A 95 -0.67 -0.40 -7.10
CA TYR A 95 -1.79 0.46 -6.71
C TYR A 95 -1.42 1.23 -5.45
N GLY A 96 -1.66 2.54 -5.43
CA GLY A 96 -1.40 3.41 -4.28
C GLY A 96 -2.54 3.42 -3.27
N ILE A 97 -2.90 2.26 -2.72
CA ILE A 97 -4.03 2.12 -1.79
C ILE A 97 -3.76 2.93 -0.51
N GLY A 98 -4.72 3.78 -0.11
CA GLY A 98 -4.62 4.65 1.07
C GLY A 98 -3.53 5.74 0.95
N ALA A 99 -2.98 5.95 -0.25
CA ALA A 99 -1.92 6.91 -0.49
C ALA A 99 -2.38 8.36 -0.27
N GLY A 100 -1.93 8.95 0.85
CA GLY A 100 -2.26 10.33 1.20
C GLY A 100 -3.43 10.46 2.19
N ASP A 101 -4.17 9.39 2.39
CA ASP A 101 -5.30 9.35 3.32
C ASP A 101 -4.94 8.63 4.62
N TRP A 102 -4.12 7.58 4.55
CA TRP A 102 -3.72 6.79 5.73
C TRP A 102 -2.27 7.05 6.11
N PRO A 103 -1.97 7.18 7.41
CA PRO A 103 -0.59 7.21 7.90
C PRO A 103 0.02 5.81 7.76
N TRP A 104 1.07 5.71 6.95
CA TRP A 104 1.81 4.47 6.74
C TRP A 104 3.21 4.60 7.30
N ASP A 105 3.65 3.56 8.01
CA ASP A 105 5.04 3.38 8.45
C ASP A 105 5.76 2.35 7.58
N ARG A 106 7.00 2.64 7.18
CA ARG A 106 7.84 1.70 6.45
C ARG A 106 8.84 1.01 7.35
N TYR A 107 8.80 -0.31 7.37
CA TYR A 107 9.80 -1.16 8.00
C TYR A 107 10.76 -1.73 6.97
N GLU A 108 12.05 -1.65 7.28
CA GLU A 108 13.10 -2.33 6.52
C GLU A 108 13.20 -3.80 7.00
N MET A 109 13.54 -4.71 6.08
CA MET A 109 13.62 -6.15 6.35
C MET A 109 14.46 -6.50 7.60
N TYR A 110 15.49 -5.71 7.90
CA TYR A 110 16.35 -5.88 9.08
C TYR A 110 15.63 -5.63 10.42
N TYR A 111 14.63 -4.74 10.45
CA TYR A 111 13.85 -4.47 11.64
C TYR A 111 12.76 -5.53 11.88
N PHE A 112 12.23 -6.15 10.81
CA PHE A 112 11.12 -7.09 10.92
C PHE A 112 11.50 -8.42 11.59
N LEU A 113 12.73 -8.91 11.39
CA LEU A 113 13.26 -10.08 12.12
C LEU A 113 13.22 -9.88 13.65
N SER A 114 13.35 -8.64 14.13
CA SER A 114 13.32 -8.34 15.57
C SER A 114 11.91 -8.32 16.17
N ILE A 115 10.88 -8.10 15.34
CA ILE A 115 9.47 -8.07 15.77
C ILE A 115 8.91 -9.50 15.81
N ILE A 116 9.18 -10.33 14.80
CA ILE A 116 8.75 -11.74 14.79
C ILE A 116 9.40 -12.55 15.93
N GLN A 117 10.63 -12.25 16.34
CA GLN A 117 11.29 -12.94 17.47
C GLN A 117 10.71 -12.59 18.85
N ARG A 118 9.75 -11.65 18.94
CA ARG A 118 9.11 -11.23 20.19
C ARG A 118 7.65 -11.71 20.33
N LEU A 119 7.14 -12.46 19.35
CA LEU A 119 5.87 -13.20 19.41
C LEU A 119 6.15 -14.67 19.67
#